data_AF-A0A936T0G2-F1
#
_entry.id   AF-A0A936T0G2-F1
#
_cell.length_a   1.000
_cell.length_b   1.000
_cell.length_c   1.000
_cell.angle_alpha   90.00
_cell.angle_beta   90.00
_cell.angle_gamma   90.00
#
_symmetry.space_group_name_H-M   'P 1'
#
loop_
_entity.id
_entity.type
_entity.pdbx_description
1 polymer ?
#
loop_
_entity_poly.entity_id
_entity_poly.type
_entity_poly.pdbx_seq_one_letter_code
_entity_poly.pdbx_strand_id
1 'polypeptide(L)'
;MGTALNLADCYERDGRTASAYVAFGDAAAFARRVGDSDRADEAARRADALAPKLVKLAVTVPEPSRVQGLAVLRDGLPLAPTLWGTAIAVDPGEHIVEAKAPGRSSWKTTVKLDVPGVVQSVQVPVLDESRVPPPPGKPRNGWRESSWAALGLVRLAQRLVWRLPRDERTTSPNSIAYRMIRTSASTRKA
;
A
#
# COMPACT_ATOMS: atom_id res chain seq x y z
N MET A 1 13.91 24.61 11.29
CA MET A 1 13.18 24.00 10.16
C MET A 1 14.01 24.06 8.86
N GLY A 2 15.15 23.36 8.82
CA GLY A 2 15.87 23.08 7.57
C GLY A 2 15.58 21.67 7.03
N THR A 3 14.90 20.82 7.82
CA THR A 3 14.77 19.38 7.56
C THR A 3 13.90 19.03 6.34
N ALA A 4 12.82 19.77 6.09
CA ALA A 4 11.92 19.48 4.95
C ALA A 4 12.56 19.84 3.60
N LEU A 5 13.18 21.02 3.49
CA LEU A 5 13.96 21.42 2.32
C LEU A 5 15.17 20.49 2.10
N ASN A 6 15.88 20.14 3.18
CA ASN A 6 17.01 19.23 3.08
C ASN A 6 16.60 17.83 2.60
N LEU A 7 15.43 17.33 2.99
CA LEU A 7 14.93 16.04 2.48
C LEU A 7 14.62 16.12 0.98
N ALA A 8 13.98 17.20 0.53
CA ALA A 8 13.73 17.42 -0.88
C ALA A 8 15.03 17.51 -1.69
N ASP A 9 16.03 18.23 -1.17
CA ASP A 9 17.38 18.30 -1.74
C ASP A 9 18.06 16.94 -1.83
N CYS A 10 17.94 16.11 -0.79
CA CYS A 10 18.48 14.75 -0.80
C CYS A 10 17.85 13.93 -1.93
N TYR A 11 16.52 13.96 -2.10
CA TYR A 11 15.86 13.25 -3.19
C TYR A 11 16.27 13.77 -4.56
N GLU A 12 16.38 15.10 -4.74
CA GLU A 12 16.78 15.66 -6.03
C GLU A 12 18.20 15.24 -6.42
N ARG A 13 19.13 15.28 -5.45
CA ARG A 13 20.53 14.86 -5.65
C ARG A 13 20.67 13.36 -5.91
N ASP A 14 19.78 12.56 -5.34
CA ASP A 14 19.68 11.10 -5.56
C ASP A 14 18.98 10.76 -6.90
N GLY A 15 18.54 11.77 -7.67
CA GLY A 15 17.84 11.58 -8.94
C GLY A 15 16.36 11.20 -8.81
N ARG A 16 15.83 11.15 -7.59
CA ARG A 16 14.44 10.83 -7.27
C ARG A 16 13.54 12.04 -7.48
N THR A 17 13.34 12.40 -8.74
CA THR A 17 12.71 13.67 -9.15
C THR A 17 11.25 13.80 -8.74
N ALA A 18 10.47 12.72 -8.72
CA ALA A 18 9.07 12.77 -8.29
C ALA A 18 8.96 12.88 -6.76
N SER A 19 9.79 12.15 -6.02
CA SER A 19 9.90 12.28 -4.56
C SER A 19 10.34 13.70 -4.17
N ALA A 20 11.33 14.26 -4.87
CA ALA A 20 11.80 15.62 -4.66
C ALA A 20 10.69 16.65 -4.94
N TYR A 21 9.97 16.51 -6.06
CA TYR A 21 8.87 17.41 -6.42
C TYR A 21 7.79 17.47 -5.33
N VAL A 22 7.34 16.31 -4.83
CA VAL A 22 6.36 16.24 -3.74
C VAL A 22 6.93 16.86 -2.46
N ALA A 23 8.18 16.51 -2.10
CA ALA A 23 8.81 17.02 -0.88
C ALA A 23 9.01 18.54 -0.90
N PHE A 24 9.36 19.13 -2.05
CA PHE A 24 9.42 20.58 -2.22
C PHE A 24 8.02 21.21 -2.10
N GLY A 25 6.99 20.61 -2.69
CA GLY A 25 5.60 21.06 -2.53
C GLY A 25 5.16 21.07 -1.06
N ASP A 26 5.46 20.00 -0.33
CA ASP A 26 5.17 19.88 1.11
C ASP A 26 5.95 20.91 1.94
N ALA A 27 7.23 21.12 1.62
CA ALA A 27 8.08 22.12 2.25
C ALA A 27 7.53 23.54 2.01
N ALA A 28 7.11 23.84 0.78
CA ALA A 28 6.48 25.12 0.43
C ALA A 28 5.19 25.33 1.23
N ALA A 29 4.30 24.34 1.24
CA ALA A 29 3.04 24.40 1.98
C ALA A 29 3.28 24.58 3.49
N PHE A 30 4.27 23.91 4.05
CA PHE A 30 4.65 24.08 5.46
C PHE A 30 5.20 25.47 5.76
N ALA A 31 6.14 25.98 4.94
CA ALA A 31 6.72 27.30 5.10
C ALA A 31 5.67 28.42 5.04
N ARG A 32 4.70 28.31 4.11
CA ARG A 32 3.54 29.22 4.04
C ARG A 32 2.73 29.22 5.34
N ARG A 33 2.47 28.05 5.94
CA ARG A 33 1.71 27.94 7.20
C ARG A 33 2.38 28.62 8.39
N VAL A 34 3.72 28.69 8.40
CA VAL A 34 4.49 29.29 9.51
C VAL A 34 4.95 30.72 9.22
N GLY A 35 4.51 31.32 8.12
CA GLY A 35 4.81 32.71 7.77
C GLY A 35 6.21 32.94 7.18
N ASP A 36 6.86 31.89 6.69
CA ASP A 36 8.19 31.96 6.08
C ASP A 36 8.08 32.02 4.56
N SER A 37 7.86 33.22 4.02
CA SER A 37 7.65 33.45 2.59
C SER A 37 8.87 33.05 1.76
N ASP A 38 10.07 33.41 2.20
CA ASP A 38 11.30 33.22 1.43
C ASP A 38 11.57 31.72 1.22
N ARG A 39 11.41 30.90 2.27
CA ARG A 39 11.54 29.44 2.12
C ARG A 39 10.40 28.83 1.33
N ALA A 40 9.19 29.37 1.43
CA ALA A 40 8.05 28.90 0.65
C ALA A 40 8.27 29.11 -0.85
N ASP A 41 8.77 30.27 -1.24
CA ASP A 41 8.98 30.64 -2.63
C ASP A 41 10.18 29.91 -3.23
N GLU A 42 11.26 29.72 -2.45
CA GLU A 42 12.38 28.87 -2.84
C GLU A 42 11.92 27.43 -3.12
N ALA A 43 11.18 26.83 -2.19
CA ALA A 43 10.67 25.46 -2.33
C ALA A 43 9.75 25.32 -3.56
N ALA A 44 8.83 26.27 -3.76
CA ALA A 44 7.93 26.28 -4.91
C ALA A 44 8.70 26.37 -6.23
N ARG A 45 9.67 27.29 -6.33
CA ARG A 45 10.52 27.44 -7.52
C ARG A 45 11.24 26.13 -7.88
N ARG A 46 11.73 25.39 -6.89
CA ARG A 46 12.41 24.11 -7.14
C ARG A 46 11.45 23.00 -7.57
N ALA A 47 10.25 22.95 -6.99
CA ALA A 47 9.20 22.04 -7.48
C ALA A 47 8.86 22.35 -8.96
N ASP A 48 8.68 23.62 -9.31
CA ASP A 48 8.36 24.04 -10.68
C ASP A 48 9.48 23.68 -11.68
N ALA A 49 10.74 23.79 -11.27
CA ALA A 49 11.89 23.38 -12.08
C ALA A 49 11.98 21.87 -12.33
N LEU A 50 11.38 21.05 -11.45
CA LEU A 50 11.30 19.60 -11.59
C LEU A 50 10.08 19.15 -12.39
N ALA A 51 8.97 19.88 -12.35
CA ALA A 51 7.72 19.54 -13.01
C ALA A 51 7.87 19.07 -14.49
N PRO A 52 8.63 19.74 -15.37
CA PRO A 52 8.80 19.30 -16.76
C PRO A 52 9.73 18.09 -16.92
N LYS A 53 10.49 17.72 -15.88
CA LYS A 53 11.46 16.61 -15.89
C LYS A 53 10.87 15.32 -15.32
N LEU A 54 9.69 15.38 -14.70
CA LEU A 54 9.06 14.23 -14.08
C LEU A 54 8.81 13.12 -15.11
N VAL A 55 9.28 11.92 -14.78
CA VAL A 55 8.90 10.71 -15.50
C VAL A 55 7.51 10.30 -15.02
N LYS A 56 6.63 9.91 -15.94
CA LYS A 56 5.25 9.56 -15.61
C LYS A 56 4.91 8.17 -16.11
N LEU A 57 4.19 7.43 -15.28
CA LEU A 57 3.64 6.12 -15.61
C LEU A 57 2.11 6.19 -15.67
N ALA A 58 1.53 5.76 -16.77
CA ALA A 58 0.10 5.55 -16.91
C ALA A 58 -0.19 4.04 -16.99
N VAL A 59 -0.93 3.51 -16.01
CA VAL A 59 -1.36 2.10 -16.02
C VAL A 59 -2.79 2.04 -16.54
N THR A 60 -2.96 1.59 -17.77
CA THR A 60 -4.27 1.48 -18.43
C THR A 60 -4.87 0.12 -18.17
N VAL A 61 -6.10 0.10 -17.64
CA VAL A 61 -6.88 -1.13 -17.47
C VAL A 61 -8.07 -1.07 -18.42
N PRO A 62 -8.01 -1.77 -19.57
CA PRO A 62 -9.09 -1.76 -20.55
C PRO A 62 -10.33 -2.48 -19.99
N GLU A 63 -11.52 -2.14 -20.48
CA GLU A 63 -12.79 -2.67 -19.97
C GLU A 63 -12.84 -4.20 -19.85
N PRO A 64 -12.35 -4.99 -20.83
CA PRO A 64 -12.35 -6.46 -20.73
C PRO A 64 -11.49 -7.01 -19.58
N SER A 65 -10.52 -6.24 -19.09
CA SER A 65 -9.66 -6.64 -17.96
C SER A 65 -10.31 -6.35 -16.61
N ARG A 66 -11.38 -5.53 -16.55
CA ARG A 66 -11.98 -5.02 -15.30
C ARG A 66 -12.94 -6.03 -14.65
N VAL A 67 -12.38 -7.15 -14.20
CA VAL A 67 -13.13 -8.18 -13.49
C VAL A 67 -13.38 -7.80 -12.02
N GLN A 68 -14.42 -8.38 -11.41
CA GLN A 68 -14.71 -8.17 -9.99
C GLN A 68 -13.53 -8.61 -9.11
N GLY A 69 -13.15 -7.75 -8.16
CA GLY A 69 -12.02 -8.02 -7.26
C GLY A 69 -10.64 -7.87 -7.89
N LEU A 70 -10.54 -7.29 -9.10
CA LEU A 70 -9.25 -6.92 -9.68
C LEU A 70 -8.53 -5.91 -8.79
N ALA A 71 -7.34 -6.28 -8.34
CA ALA A 71 -6.39 -5.43 -7.65
C ALA A 71 -5.20 -5.18 -8.59
N VAL A 72 -4.94 -3.90 -8.88
CA VAL A 72 -3.74 -3.45 -9.60
C VAL A 72 -2.81 -2.81 -8.60
N LEU A 73 -1.52 -3.13 -8.67
CA LEU A 73 -0.49 -2.58 -7.81
C LEU A 73 0.63 -1.98 -8.66
N ARG A 74 1.21 -0.88 -8.18
CA ARG A 74 2.47 -0.30 -8.66
C ARG A 74 3.47 -0.33 -7.51
N ASP A 75 4.60 -1.00 -7.71
CA ASP A 75 5.66 -1.17 -6.69
C ASP A 75 5.13 -1.73 -5.36
N GLY A 76 4.16 -2.65 -5.45
CA GLY A 76 3.49 -3.23 -4.29
C GLY A 76 2.43 -2.33 -3.62
N LEU A 77 2.26 -1.08 -4.08
CA LEU A 77 1.22 -0.17 -3.59
C LEU A 77 -0.06 -0.30 -4.43
N PRO A 78 -1.25 -0.41 -3.81
CA PRO A 78 -2.51 -0.47 -4.54
C PRO A 78 -2.74 0.78 -5.41
N LEU A 79 -3.10 0.57 -6.67
CA LEU A 79 -3.50 1.61 -7.60
C LEU A 79 -5.03 1.66 -7.69
N ALA A 80 -5.62 2.73 -7.13
CA ALA A 80 -7.07 2.91 -7.12
C ALA A 80 -7.65 2.93 -8.56
N PRO A 81 -8.87 2.40 -8.78
CA PRO A 81 -9.48 2.38 -10.11
C PRO A 81 -9.64 3.76 -10.77
N THR A 82 -9.84 4.82 -9.97
CA THR A 82 -9.91 6.22 -10.46
C THR A 82 -8.60 6.74 -11.03
N LEU A 83 -7.48 6.05 -10.78
CA LEU A 83 -6.16 6.39 -11.29
C LEU A 83 -5.77 5.57 -12.52
N TRP A 84 -6.58 4.60 -12.94
CA TRP A 84 -6.29 3.83 -14.15
C TRP A 84 -6.34 4.72 -15.39
N GLY A 85 -5.28 4.68 -16.20
CA GLY A 85 -5.06 5.55 -17.35
C GLY A 85 -4.54 6.96 -17.02
N THR A 86 -4.51 7.35 -15.74
CA THR A 86 -3.93 8.63 -15.32
C THR A 86 -2.42 8.54 -15.28
N ALA A 87 -1.73 9.51 -15.89
CA ALA A 87 -0.28 9.62 -15.85
C ALA A 87 0.17 10.14 -14.47
N ILE A 88 0.78 9.27 -13.66
CA ILE A 88 1.27 9.57 -12.32
C ILE A 88 2.79 9.78 -12.37
N ALA A 89 3.28 10.84 -11.75
CA ALA A 89 4.72 11.06 -11.61
C ALA A 89 5.35 9.98 -10.71
N VAL A 90 6.45 9.40 -11.18
CA VAL A 90 7.23 8.38 -10.48
C VAL A 90 8.71 8.73 -10.55
N ASP A 91 9.48 8.24 -9.59
CA ASP A 91 10.94 8.43 -9.64
C ASP A 91 11.51 7.68 -10.83
N PRO A 92 12.63 8.13 -11.43
CA PRO A 92 13.29 7.35 -12.47
C PRO A 92 13.76 5.98 -11.97
N GLY A 93 13.73 4.98 -12.85
CA GLY A 93 14.21 3.63 -12.58
C GLY A 93 13.23 2.53 -12.95
N GLU A 94 13.39 1.37 -12.33
CA GLU A 94 12.53 0.20 -12.58
C GLU A 94 11.29 0.22 -11.68
N HIS A 95 10.13 0.08 -12.32
CA HIS A 95 8.84 -0.02 -11.64
C HIS A 95 8.15 -1.33 -11.97
N ILE A 96 7.50 -1.90 -10.96
CA ILE A 96 6.76 -3.15 -11.09
C ILE A 96 5.27 -2.83 -11.13
N VAL A 97 4.58 -3.31 -12.16
CA VAL A 97 3.12 -3.29 -12.22
C VAL A 97 2.61 -4.73 -12.07
N GLU A 98 1.66 -4.93 -11.16
CA GLU A 98 1.04 -6.22 -10.88
C GLU A 98 -0.48 -6.13 -10.98
N ALA A 99 -1.12 -7.20 -11.44
CA ALA A 99 -2.56 -7.33 -11.46
C ALA A 99 -2.98 -8.72 -10.95
N LYS A 100 -3.96 -8.77 -10.04
CA LYS A 100 -4.44 -9.98 -9.39
C LYS A 100 -5.96 -9.92 -9.26
N ALA A 101 -6.64 -11.04 -9.47
CA ALA A 101 -8.07 -11.16 -9.24
C ALA A 101 -8.42 -12.57 -8.73
N PRO A 102 -9.49 -12.73 -7.94
CA PRO A 102 -9.95 -14.05 -7.50
C PRO A 102 -10.23 -14.99 -8.68
N GLY A 103 -9.74 -16.23 -8.59
CA GLY A 103 -9.93 -17.24 -9.64
C GLY A 103 -9.14 -16.97 -10.94
N ARG A 104 -8.23 -16.00 -10.95
CA ARG A 104 -7.40 -15.63 -12.11
C ARG A 104 -5.91 -15.75 -11.80
N SER A 105 -5.11 -16.05 -12.81
CA SER A 105 -3.66 -16.05 -12.72
C SER A 105 -3.14 -14.62 -12.57
N SER A 106 -2.18 -14.40 -11.66
CA SER A 106 -1.60 -13.07 -11.48
C SER A 106 -0.72 -12.68 -12.65
N TRP A 107 -0.79 -11.41 -13.05
CA TRP A 107 0.10 -10.82 -14.05
C TRP A 107 1.07 -9.85 -13.39
N LYS A 108 2.29 -9.76 -13.93
CA LYS A 108 3.36 -8.86 -13.47
C LYS A 108 4.22 -8.43 -14.64
N THR A 109 4.62 -7.17 -14.66
CA THR A 109 5.59 -6.64 -15.63
C THR A 109 6.53 -5.63 -14.95
N THR A 110 7.75 -5.52 -15.48
CA THR A 110 8.74 -4.52 -15.06
C THR A 110 8.91 -3.49 -16.17
N VAL A 111 8.90 -2.22 -15.81
CA VAL A 111 8.91 -1.08 -16.72
C VAL A 111 10.05 -0.18 -16.31
N LYS A 112 10.96 0.09 -17.25
CA LYS A 112 12.12 0.96 -17.02
C LYS A 112 11.79 2.38 -17.47
N LEU A 113 11.90 3.33 -16.56
CA LEU A 113 11.43 4.71 -16.69
C LEU A 113 12.58 5.69 -16.44
N ASP A 114 13.48 5.84 -17.41
CA ASP A 114 14.69 6.66 -17.22
C ASP A 114 14.71 7.96 -18.03
N VAL A 115 13.74 8.17 -18.92
CA VAL A 115 13.73 9.34 -19.82
C VAL A 115 12.93 10.48 -19.17
N PRO A 116 13.58 11.59 -18.78
CA PRO A 116 12.91 12.72 -18.15
C PRO A 116 11.79 13.31 -19.03
N GLY A 117 10.68 13.71 -18.41
CA GLY A 117 9.55 14.35 -19.08
C GLY A 117 8.69 13.44 -19.96
N VAL A 118 8.99 12.13 -20.00
CA VAL A 118 8.23 11.16 -20.79
C VAL A 118 7.09 10.54 -19.98
N VAL A 119 5.97 10.31 -20.67
CA VAL A 119 4.88 9.47 -20.18
C VAL A 119 4.99 8.10 -20.81
N GLN A 120 5.19 7.07 -20.00
CA GLN A 120 5.13 5.69 -20.44
C GLN A 120 3.76 5.10 -20.08
N SER A 121 3.13 4.43 -21.04
CA SER A 121 1.88 3.69 -20.81
C SER A 121 2.13 2.20 -20.71
N VAL A 122 1.42 1.54 -19.81
CA VAL A 122 1.43 0.10 -19.59
C VAL A 122 -0.01 -0.38 -19.54
N GLN A 123 -0.33 -1.41 -20.31
CA GLN A 123 -1.67 -1.97 -20.37
C GLN A 123 -1.74 -3.25 -19.54
N VAL A 124 -2.73 -3.32 -18.63
CA VAL A 124 -3.05 -4.53 -17.89
C VAL A 124 -3.84 -5.48 -18.80
N PRO A 125 -3.33 -6.69 -19.10
CA PRO A 125 -4.02 -7.64 -19.97
C PRO A 125 -5.23 -8.24 -19.27
N VAL A 126 -6.08 -8.91 -20.04
CA VAL A 126 -7.11 -9.79 -19.48
C VAL A 126 -6.40 -10.95 -18.79
N LEU A 127 -6.71 -11.18 -17.52
CA LEU A 127 -6.07 -12.25 -16.75
C LEU A 127 -6.68 -13.60 -17.13
N ASP A 128 -5.83 -14.61 -17.35
CA ASP A 128 -6.27 -15.98 -17.57
C ASP A 128 -6.94 -16.57 -16.33
N GLU A 129 -7.84 -17.53 -16.52
CA GLU A 129 -8.40 -18.30 -15.41
C GLU A 129 -7.32 -19.11 -14.69
N SER A 130 -7.29 -19.04 -13.37
CA SER A 130 -6.37 -19.83 -12.59
C SER A 130 -6.90 -21.25 -12.48
N ARG A 131 -6.17 -22.20 -13.05
CA ARG A 131 -6.44 -23.62 -12.82
C ARG A 131 -5.86 -24.02 -11.46
N VAL A 132 -6.53 -23.62 -10.36
CA VAL A 132 -6.21 -24.17 -9.04
C VAL A 132 -6.75 -25.61 -9.02
N PRO A 133 -5.91 -26.65 -8.89
CA PRO A 133 -6.42 -28.00 -8.72
C PRO A 133 -7.33 -28.04 -7.48
N PRO A 134 -8.46 -28.77 -7.52
CA PRO A 134 -9.40 -28.80 -6.40
C PRO A 134 -8.64 -29.11 -5.11
N PRO A 135 -8.91 -28.39 -4.00
CA PRO A 135 -8.26 -28.67 -2.74
C PRO A 135 -8.43 -30.17 -2.45
N PRO A 136 -7.38 -30.88 -1.99
CA PRO A 136 -7.47 -32.31 -1.75
C PRO A 136 -8.69 -32.56 -0.87
N GLY A 137 -9.65 -33.31 -1.42
CA GLY A 137 -10.94 -33.51 -0.78
C GLY A 137 -10.70 -34.00 0.64
N LYS A 138 -11.40 -33.40 1.62
CA LYS A 138 -11.40 -33.92 2.99
C LYS A 138 -11.62 -35.43 2.91
N PRO A 139 -10.77 -36.29 3.49
CA PRO A 139 -10.98 -37.72 3.41
C PRO A 139 -12.37 -38.01 3.96
N ARG A 140 -13.24 -38.58 3.11
CA ARG A 140 -14.51 -39.16 3.54
C ARG A 140 -14.14 -40.31 4.46
N ASN A 141 -14.15 -40.07 5.75
CA ASN A 141 -13.99 -41.07 6.79
C ASN A 141 -15.21 -42.00 6.80
N GLY A 142 -15.27 -42.88 5.81
CA GLY A 142 -16.14 -44.04 5.76
C GLY A 142 -15.50 -45.26 6.43
N TRP A 143 -14.86 -45.08 7.59
CA TRP A 143 -14.38 -46.23 8.38
C TRP A 143 -15.56 -46.78 9.20
N ARG A 144 -16.22 -47.79 8.63
CA ARG A 144 -16.99 -48.78 9.39
C ARG A 144 -16.02 -49.59 10.24
N GLU A 145 -16.48 -49.91 11.44
CA GLU A 145 -15.87 -50.87 12.37
C GLU A 145 -15.52 -52.20 11.68
N SER A 146 -14.29 -52.67 11.87
CA SER A 146 -14.02 -54.10 12.05
C SER A 146 -12.68 -54.28 12.76
N SER A 147 -12.81 -54.65 14.03
CA SER A 147 -11.84 -55.10 15.00
C SER A 147 -10.77 -56.05 14.47
N TRP A 148 -9.51 -55.80 14.82
CA TRP A 148 -8.56 -56.86 15.20
C TRP A 148 -7.89 -56.44 16.49
N ALA A 149 -8.23 -57.13 17.58
CA ALA A 149 -7.54 -57.05 18.85
C ALA A 149 -6.20 -57.79 18.74
N ALA A 150 -5.12 -57.19 19.24
CA ALA A 150 -4.15 -57.84 20.14
C ALA A 150 -2.98 -56.90 20.50
N LEU A 151 -2.88 -56.61 21.81
CA LEU A 151 -1.66 -56.64 22.64
C LEU A 151 -0.43 -55.90 22.06
N GLY A 152 -0.10 -54.67 22.44
CA GLY A 152 0.10 -54.18 23.81
C GLY A 152 1.59 -54.00 24.05
N LEU A 153 2.07 -52.75 24.21
CA LEU A 153 3.04 -52.34 25.25
C LEU A 153 3.53 -50.87 25.07
N VAL A 154 3.58 -50.22 26.24
CA VAL A 154 4.38 -49.05 26.63
C VAL A 154 3.97 -47.67 26.11
N ARG A 155 3.25 -46.99 27.00
CA ARG A 155 3.18 -45.54 27.13
C ARG A 155 4.58 -44.97 27.38
N LEU A 156 4.96 -43.93 26.65
CA LEU A 156 5.76 -42.85 27.21
C LEU A 156 5.31 -41.51 26.60
N ALA A 157 4.86 -40.65 27.50
CA ALA A 157 4.69 -39.22 27.29
C ALA A 157 6.02 -38.64 26.74
N GLN A 158 6.00 -37.57 25.96
CA GLN A 158 6.01 -36.23 26.55
C GLN A 158 5.65 -35.15 25.52
N ARG A 159 4.86 -34.21 26.03
CA ARG A 159 4.49 -32.93 25.42
C ARG A 159 5.73 -32.09 25.11
N LEU A 160 5.84 -31.59 23.89
CA LEU A 160 6.49 -30.29 23.65
C LEU A 160 5.43 -29.28 23.23
N VAL A 161 5.00 -28.52 24.23
CA VAL A 161 4.29 -27.24 24.08
C VAL A 161 5.33 -26.22 23.61
N TRP A 162 5.18 -25.71 22.38
CA TRP A 162 5.92 -24.53 21.96
C TRP A 162 5.29 -23.30 22.59
N ARG A 163 6.08 -22.72 23.48
CA ARG A 163 5.81 -21.58 24.36
C ARG A 163 6.12 -20.28 23.59
N LEU A 164 5.12 -19.46 23.32
CA LEU A 164 5.35 -18.07 22.88
C LEU A 164 5.89 -17.24 24.05
N PRO A 165 6.86 -16.34 23.84
CA PRO A 165 7.29 -15.41 24.87
C PRO A 165 6.26 -14.29 25.05
N ARG A 166 5.84 -14.13 26.30
CA ARG A 166 5.01 -13.05 26.82
C ARG A 166 5.99 -11.98 27.32
N ASP A 167 6.01 -10.81 26.69
CA ASP A 167 6.61 -9.62 27.27
C ASP A 167 5.50 -8.82 27.94
N GLU A 168 5.50 -8.83 29.27
CA GLU A 168 4.74 -7.92 30.11
C GLU A 168 5.76 -7.12 30.93
N ARG A 169 5.70 -5.78 30.80
CA ARG A 169 5.89 -4.74 31.83
C ARG A 169 6.06 -3.41 31.08
N THR A 170 5.42 -2.28 31.36
CA THR A 170 4.59 -1.69 32.43
C THR A 170 4.09 -0.37 31.80
N THR A 171 2.90 0.21 31.99
CA THR A 171 2.34 0.79 33.23
C THR A 171 0.93 1.34 32.88
N SER A 172 0.01 1.19 33.83
CA SER A 172 -1.38 1.69 33.99
C SER A 172 -1.58 3.23 33.84
N PRO A 173 -2.75 3.86 34.12
CA PRO A 173 -4.08 3.79 33.49
C PRO A 173 -4.63 5.20 33.13
N ASN A 174 -5.51 5.35 32.12
CA ASN A 174 -6.68 6.24 32.29
C ASN A 174 -7.78 6.04 31.25
N SER A 175 -8.96 5.77 31.79
CA SER A 175 -10.28 5.93 31.18
C SER A 175 -10.53 7.42 30.91
N ILE A 176 -11.18 7.76 29.80
CA ILE A 176 -12.29 8.73 29.75
C ILE A 176 -13.08 8.47 28.47
N ALA A 177 -14.34 8.12 28.69
CA ALA A 177 -15.38 7.91 27.71
C ALA A 177 -15.74 9.21 26.98
N TYR A 178 -16.03 9.11 25.68
CA TYR A 178 -16.73 10.16 24.94
C TYR A 178 -18.08 9.62 24.46
N ARG A 179 -19.12 9.83 25.27
CA ARG A 179 -20.52 9.83 24.80
C ARG A 179 -21.39 10.60 25.78
N MET A 180 -21.77 11.84 25.42
CA MET A 180 -23.17 12.23 25.43
C MET A 180 -23.40 13.57 24.74
N ILE A 181 -24.28 13.50 23.73
CA ILE A 181 -25.04 14.59 23.15
C ILE A 181 -26.00 15.11 24.22
N ARG A 182 -26.08 16.44 24.40
CA ARG A 182 -27.33 17.09 24.81
C ARG A 182 -27.39 18.52 24.27
N THR A 183 -28.33 18.69 23.35
CA THR A 183 -29.01 19.92 22.97
C THR A 183 -29.65 20.61 24.18
N SER A 184 -29.59 21.95 24.25
CA SER A 184 -30.75 22.79 24.55
C SER A 184 -30.43 24.27 24.28
N ALA A 185 -31.44 24.93 23.72
CA ALA A 185 -31.46 26.32 23.30
C ALA A 185 -32.05 27.23 24.39
N SER A 186 -31.92 28.55 24.17
CA SER A 186 -32.81 29.62 24.65
C SER A 186 -32.64 30.02 26.14
N THR A 187 -32.47 31.28 26.55
CA THR A 187 -33.29 32.49 26.31
C THR A 187 -32.54 33.69 26.98
N ARG A 188 -32.37 34.85 26.33
CA ARG A 188 -33.13 36.13 26.42
C ARG A 188 -32.86 37.06 27.64
N LYS A 189 -32.51 38.33 27.29
CA LYS A 189 -32.75 39.65 27.95
C LYS A 189 -32.14 39.90 29.34
N ALA A 190 -31.77 41.12 29.73
CA ALA A 190 -32.11 42.46 29.26
C ALA A 190 -30.89 43.39 29.27
#